data_AF-A0A1H2YV38-F1
#
_entry.id   AF-A0A1H2YV38-F1
#
_cell.length_a   1.000
_cell.length_b   1.000
_cell.length_c   1.000
_cell.angle_alpha   90.00
_cell.angle_beta   90.00
_cell.angle_gamma   90.00
#
_symmetry.space_group_name_H-M   'P 1'
#
loop_
_entity.id
_entity.type
_entity.pdbx_description
1 polymer ?
#
loop_
_entity_poly.entity_id
_entity_poly.type
_entity_poly.pdbx_seq_one_letter_code
_entity_poly.pdbx_strand_id
1 'polypeptide(L)'
;MTDLAQLYQVIDHTWPAAKIWTETGWTLRDGQGGGKRVSAATMAEPNADIGQAEAAMHAMDQRPIFMIRDGDDTLDTELAARGYDIVDPVNVYIAPVGKLTDVPMPRVTAFQIWEPLAIMTEIWAKGGVGPERINVMHRAATKTAILTRSLERDARWRRLCRAA
;
A
#
# COMPACT_ATOMS: atom_id res chain seq x y z
N MET A 1 21.21 7.99 6.25
CA MET A 1 20.07 8.87 5.94
C MET A 1 19.12 8.04 5.10
N THR A 2 17.83 7.97 5.43
CA THR A 2 16.86 7.23 4.61
C THR A 2 16.64 7.97 3.31
N ASP A 3 16.88 7.33 2.17
CA ASP A 3 16.61 7.90 0.84
C ASP A 3 15.19 7.53 0.37
N LEU A 4 14.68 8.27 -0.61
CA LEU A 4 13.32 8.09 -1.11
C LEU A 4 13.15 6.79 -1.92
N ALA A 5 14.23 6.33 -2.58
CA ALA A 5 14.24 5.08 -3.34
C ALA A 5 14.03 3.86 -2.42
N GLN A 6 14.68 3.86 -1.26
CA GLN A 6 14.50 2.87 -0.20
C GLN A 6 13.06 2.87 0.30
N LEU A 7 12.43 4.04 0.46
CA LEU A 7 11.04 4.14 0.91
C LEU A 7 10.07 3.58 -0.13
N TYR A 8 10.32 3.77 -1.43
CA TYR A 8 9.54 3.11 -2.48
C TYR A 8 9.65 1.59 -2.41
N GLN A 9 10.85 1.05 -2.18
CA GLN A 9 11.03 -0.39 -2.02
C GLN A 9 10.30 -0.92 -0.78
N VAL A 10 10.32 -0.20 0.35
CA VAL A 10 9.62 -0.60 1.58
C VAL A 10 8.11 -0.77 1.36
N ILE A 11 7.50 0.06 0.52
CA ILE A 11 6.07 -0.06 0.18
C ILE A 11 5.79 -1.41 -0.49
N ASP A 12 6.59 -1.78 -1.50
CA ASP A 12 6.40 -3.04 -2.22
C ASP A 12 6.65 -4.28 -1.32
N HIS A 13 7.46 -4.16 -0.26
CA HIS A 13 7.73 -5.27 0.67
C HIS A 13 6.68 -5.43 1.79
N THR A 14 6.14 -4.31 2.30
CA THR A 14 5.15 -4.31 3.39
C THR A 14 3.72 -4.43 2.88
N TRP A 15 3.49 -4.13 1.59
CA TRP A 15 2.19 -4.25 0.95
C TRP A 15 2.31 -4.85 -0.46
N PRO A 16 2.72 -6.12 -0.60
CA PRO A 16 3.12 -6.68 -1.88
C PRO A 16 1.95 -7.00 -2.83
N ALA A 17 2.18 -6.70 -4.11
CA ALA A 17 1.39 -7.24 -5.21
C ALA A 17 1.48 -8.78 -5.26
N ALA A 18 0.56 -9.42 -5.97
CA ALA A 18 0.62 -10.87 -6.18
C ALA A 18 1.80 -11.26 -7.08
N LYS A 19 2.13 -10.40 -8.05
CA LYS A 19 3.30 -10.52 -8.92
C LYS A 19 3.81 -9.13 -9.28
N ILE A 20 5.14 -9.00 -9.37
CA ILE A 20 5.83 -7.81 -9.89
C ILE A 20 6.79 -8.29 -10.98
N TRP A 21 6.82 -7.59 -12.12
CA TRP A 21 7.78 -7.85 -13.19
C TRP A 21 8.05 -6.57 -13.98
N THR A 22 9.12 -6.59 -14.78
CA THR A 22 9.42 -5.50 -15.71
C THR A 22 9.19 -5.98 -17.14
N GLU A 23 8.50 -5.17 -17.93
CA GLU A 23 8.19 -5.42 -19.32
C GLU A 23 8.12 -4.07 -20.04
N THR A 24 8.77 -3.99 -21.20
CA THR A 24 8.71 -2.84 -22.11
C THR A 24 8.93 -1.46 -21.44
N GLY A 25 9.90 -1.40 -20.52
CA GLY A 25 10.24 -0.16 -19.80
C GLY A 25 9.31 0.17 -18.62
N TRP A 26 8.41 -0.73 -18.24
CA TRP A 26 7.49 -0.58 -17.11
C TRP A 26 7.67 -1.68 -16.07
N THR A 27 7.73 -1.31 -14.80
CA THR A 27 7.47 -2.24 -13.69
C THR A 27 5.96 -2.35 -13.49
N LEU A 28 5.42 -3.51 -13.82
CA LEU A 28 4.02 -3.87 -13.72
C LEU A 28 3.74 -4.68 -12.46
N ARG A 29 2.51 -4.58 -11.96
CA ARG A 29 2.06 -5.26 -10.74
C ARG A 29 0.68 -5.89 -10.96
N ASP A 30 0.55 -7.17 -10.61
CA ASP A 30 -0.75 -7.84 -10.47
C ASP A 30 -1.28 -7.62 -9.06
N GLY A 31 -2.26 -6.73 -8.92
CA GLY A 31 -2.79 -6.31 -7.64
C GLY A 31 -3.89 -7.21 -7.10
N GLN A 32 -4.55 -8.01 -7.95
CA GLN A 32 -5.69 -8.88 -7.58
C GLN A 32 -6.72 -8.18 -6.68
N GLY A 33 -7.11 -6.95 -7.02
CA GLY A 33 -8.06 -6.15 -6.21
C GLY A 33 -7.51 -5.62 -4.86
N GLY A 34 -6.23 -5.84 -4.55
CA GLY A 34 -5.56 -5.39 -3.32
C GLY A 34 -5.38 -3.87 -3.19
N GLY A 35 -5.78 -3.10 -4.22
CA GLY A 35 -5.83 -1.64 -4.22
C GLY A 35 -4.83 -0.97 -5.15
N LYS A 36 -4.89 0.36 -5.21
CA LYS A 36 -4.17 1.19 -6.19
C LYS A 36 -2.66 0.92 -6.24
N ARG A 37 -1.98 0.90 -5.09
CA ARG A 37 -0.50 0.76 -5.04
C ARG A 37 -0.01 -0.59 -5.56
N VAL A 38 -0.76 -1.67 -5.32
CA VAL A 38 -0.39 -3.01 -5.80
C VAL A 38 -0.77 -3.27 -7.25
N SER A 39 -1.47 -2.34 -7.89
CA SER A 39 -1.82 -2.40 -9.32
C SER A 39 -1.11 -1.33 -10.15
N ALA A 40 -0.54 -0.30 -9.52
CA ALA A 40 0.06 0.81 -10.24
C ALA A 40 1.35 0.39 -10.97
N ALA A 41 1.46 0.79 -12.22
CA ALA A 41 2.70 0.71 -12.98
C ALA A 41 3.67 1.81 -12.54
N THR A 42 4.96 1.52 -12.64
CA THR A 42 6.04 2.50 -12.44
C THR A 42 6.96 2.47 -13.65
N MET A 43 7.37 3.64 -14.13
CA MET A 43 8.36 3.74 -15.21
C MET A 43 9.70 3.15 -14.75
N ALA A 44 10.21 2.18 -15.51
CA ALA A 44 11.49 1.53 -15.27
C ALA A 44 12.58 2.06 -16.22
N GLU A 45 12.18 2.48 -17.43
CA GLU A 45 13.05 3.09 -18.43
C GLU A 45 12.47 4.42 -18.91
N PRO A 46 13.29 5.45 -19.13
CA PRO A 46 12.81 6.73 -19.65
C PRO A 46 12.13 6.59 -21.02
N ASN A 47 11.07 7.37 -21.25
CA ASN A 47 10.30 7.39 -22.51
C ASN A 47 9.62 6.05 -22.85
N ALA A 48 9.38 5.19 -21.85
CA ALA A 48 8.60 3.97 -22.05
C ALA A 48 7.19 4.29 -22.56
N ASP A 49 6.69 3.51 -23.52
CA ASP A 49 5.38 3.75 -24.12
C ASP A 49 4.25 3.43 -23.13
N ILE A 50 3.56 4.47 -22.66
CA ILE A 50 2.40 4.38 -21.76
C ILE A 50 1.33 3.42 -22.33
N GLY A 51 1.14 3.37 -23.64
CA GLY A 51 0.14 2.50 -24.28
C GLY A 51 0.40 1.01 -24.06
N GLN A 52 1.66 0.61 -23.89
CA GLN A 52 2.01 -0.78 -23.62
C GLN A 52 1.69 -1.16 -22.17
N ALA A 53 1.93 -0.24 -21.22
CA ALA A 53 1.51 -0.43 -19.83
C ALA A 53 -0.02 -0.49 -19.70
N GLU A 54 -0.74 0.38 -20.42
CA GLU A 54 -2.22 0.36 -20.48
C GLU A 54 -2.73 -0.99 -20.98
N ALA A 55 -2.19 -1.48 -22.11
CA ALA A 55 -2.57 -2.78 -22.67
C ALA A 55 -2.28 -3.93 -21.69
N ALA A 56 -1.12 -3.94 -21.04
CA ALA A 56 -0.76 -4.97 -20.06
C ALA A 56 -1.66 -4.93 -18.82
N MET A 57 -2.04 -3.74 -18.35
CA MET A 57 -2.98 -3.59 -17.23
C MET A 57 -4.39 -4.06 -17.60
N HIS A 58 -4.87 -3.72 -18.80
CA HIS A 58 -6.14 -4.21 -19.31
C HIS A 58 -6.17 -5.72 -19.51
N ALA A 59 -5.07 -6.35 -19.94
CA ALA A 59 -4.96 -7.80 -20.06
C ALA A 59 -5.08 -8.55 -18.72
N MET A 60 -4.91 -7.84 -17.59
CA MET A 60 -5.16 -8.36 -16.23
C MET A 60 -6.51 -7.93 -15.64
N ASP A 61 -7.41 -7.37 -16.45
CA ASP A 61 -8.67 -6.75 -15.99
C ASP A 61 -8.44 -5.64 -14.94
N GLN A 62 -7.27 -4.99 -14.97
CA GLN A 62 -6.95 -3.87 -14.10
C GLN A 62 -7.17 -2.55 -14.83
N ARG A 63 -7.72 -1.56 -14.12
CA ARG A 63 -7.76 -0.19 -14.61
C ARG A 63 -6.34 0.38 -14.67
N PRO A 64 -5.90 0.97 -15.79
CA PRO A 64 -4.61 1.64 -15.86
C PRO A 64 -4.45 2.69 -14.76
N ILE A 65 -3.35 2.58 -14.02
CA ILE A 65 -2.97 3.52 -12.97
C ILE A 65 -1.45 3.54 -12.87
N PHE A 66 -0.90 4.73 -12.70
CA PHE A 66 0.54 4.97 -12.70
C PHE A 66 0.94 5.61 -11.38
N MET A 67 2.11 5.23 -10.88
CA MET A 67 2.75 5.87 -9.73
C MET A 67 3.82 6.84 -10.23
N ILE A 68 3.56 8.13 -10.09
CA ILE A 68 4.55 9.19 -10.30
C ILE A 68 5.52 9.20 -9.12
N ARG A 69 6.82 9.17 -9.39
CA ARG A 69 7.90 9.29 -8.43
C ARG A 69 8.65 10.61 -8.61
N ASP A 70 9.55 10.89 -7.68
CA ASP A 70 10.45 12.03 -7.77
C ASP A 70 11.29 11.94 -9.06
N GLY A 71 11.22 12.99 -9.89
CA GLY A 71 11.85 13.04 -11.21
C GLY A 71 10.98 12.60 -12.40
N ASP A 72 9.75 12.16 -12.18
CA ASP A 72 8.82 11.71 -13.24
C ASP A 72 7.99 12.86 -13.87
N ASP A 73 8.50 14.10 -13.87
CA ASP A 73 7.75 15.29 -14.33
C ASP A 73 7.29 15.19 -15.80
N THR A 74 8.13 14.60 -16.65
CA THR A 74 7.79 14.34 -18.06
C THR A 74 6.65 13.34 -18.16
N LEU A 75 6.69 12.25 -17.38
CA LEU A 75 5.65 11.24 -17.36
C LEU A 75 4.32 11.82 -16.85
N ASP A 76 4.35 12.63 -15.81
CA ASP A 76 3.15 13.30 -15.27
C ASP A 76 2.48 14.18 -16.34
N THR A 77 3.28 14.94 -17.10
CA THR A 77 2.79 15.77 -18.21
C THR A 77 2.17 14.92 -19.32
N GLU A 78 2.81 13.81 -19.70
CA GLU A 78 2.31 12.90 -20.74
C GLU A 78 1.00 12.21 -20.33
N LEU A 79 0.90 11.78 -19.07
CA LEU A 79 -0.32 11.19 -18.52
C LEU A 79 -1.46 12.22 -18.47
N ALA A 80 -1.17 13.45 -18.05
CA ALA A 80 -2.16 14.54 -18.07
C ALA A 80 -2.66 14.83 -19.49
N ALA A 81 -1.78 14.85 -20.49
CA ALA A 81 -2.15 15.02 -21.90
C ALA A 81 -3.03 13.87 -22.43
N ARG A 82 -2.93 12.67 -21.84
CA ARG A 82 -3.77 11.50 -22.11
C ARG A 82 -5.07 11.48 -21.30
N GLY A 83 -5.33 12.48 -20.46
CA GLY A 83 -6.55 12.60 -19.67
C GLY A 83 -6.54 11.82 -18.35
N TYR A 84 -5.36 11.48 -17.82
CA TYR A 84 -5.25 10.95 -16.46
C TYR A 84 -5.43 12.07 -15.43
N ASP A 85 -6.23 11.78 -14.41
CA ASP A 85 -6.39 12.64 -13.24
C ASP A 85 -5.51 12.17 -12.08
N ILE A 86 -5.15 13.09 -11.20
CA ILE A 86 -4.50 12.76 -9.93
C ILE A 86 -5.53 12.09 -9.01
N VAL A 87 -5.27 10.82 -8.66
CA VAL A 87 -6.24 9.98 -7.95
C VAL A 87 -5.99 9.90 -6.44
N ASP A 88 -4.74 9.86 -5.98
CA ASP A 88 -4.39 9.68 -4.56
C ASP A 88 -2.99 10.28 -4.26
N PRO A 89 -2.88 11.58 -3.97
CA PRO A 89 -1.62 12.18 -3.55
C PRO A 89 -1.11 11.53 -2.25
N VAL A 90 0.14 11.09 -2.25
CA VAL A 90 0.74 10.39 -1.09
C VAL A 90 1.82 11.25 -0.46
N ASN A 91 1.74 11.41 0.87
CA ASN A 91 2.79 12.03 1.67
C ASN A 91 3.64 10.96 2.35
N VAL A 92 4.95 11.19 2.38
CA VAL A 92 5.92 10.34 3.09
C VAL A 92 6.32 11.03 4.38
N TYR A 93 6.03 10.39 5.51
CA TYR A 93 6.41 10.88 6.85
C TYR A 93 7.52 10.01 7.42
N ILE A 94 8.59 10.65 7.90
CA ILE A 94 9.78 9.96 8.43
C ILE A 94 10.03 10.46 9.85
N ALA A 95 10.15 9.52 10.80
CA ALA A 95 10.50 9.81 12.18
C ALA A 95 11.34 8.67 12.79
N PRO A 96 12.29 8.97 13.68
CA PRO A 96 12.96 7.94 14.48
C PRO A 96 11.95 7.16 15.33
N VAL A 97 12.06 5.83 15.36
CA VAL A 97 11.16 4.96 16.14
C VAL A 97 11.10 5.38 17.62
N GLY A 98 12.23 5.78 18.21
CA GLY A 98 12.29 6.22 19.60
C GLY A 98 11.40 7.44 19.91
N LYS A 99 11.05 8.26 18.91
CA LYS A 99 10.08 9.36 19.07
C LYS A 99 8.62 8.90 19.06
N LEU A 100 8.36 7.67 18.62
CA LEU A 100 7.03 7.05 18.59
C LEU A 100 6.78 6.14 19.80
N THR A 101 7.83 5.86 20.59
CA THR A 101 7.83 4.90 21.70
C THR A 101 8.36 5.52 23.00
N ASP A 102 8.30 6.85 23.13
CA ASP A 102 8.77 7.60 24.30
C ASP A 102 7.79 7.50 25.49
N VAL A 103 6.54 7.13 25.24
CA VAL A 103 5.52 6.88 26.26
C VAL A 103 5.36 5.38 26.51
N PRO A 104 5.53 4.89 27.76
CA PRO A 104 5.26 3.50 28.11
C PRO A 104 3.81 3.13 27.86
N MET A 105 3.57 2.04 27.12
CA MET A 105 2.23 1.51 26.90
C MET A 105 1.68 0.90 28.20
N PRO A 106 0.46 1.26 28.65
CA PRO A 106 -0.16 0.60 29.79
C PRO A 106 -0.37 -0.89 29.49
N ARG A 107 -0.29 -1.74 30.52
CA ARG A 107 -0.46 -3.19 30.35
C ARG A 107 -1.85 -3.51 29.78
N VAL A 108 -1.94 -4.55 28.95
CA VAL A 108 -3.21 -5.10 28.44
C VAL A 108 -4.02 -4.11 27.57
N THR A 109 -3.34 -3.19 26.87
CA THR A 109 -3.98 -2.18 26.00
C THR A 109 -3.89 -2.50 24.52
N ALA A 110 -2.78 -3.10 24.10
CA ALA A 110 -2.49 -3.43 22.71
C ALA A 110 -1.85 -4.82 22.63
N PHE A 111 -2.23 -5.57 21.61
CA PHE A 111 -1.71 -6.91 21.34
C PHE A 111 -1.19 -6.95 19.92
N GLN A 112 0.00 -7.50 19.74
CA GLN A 112 0.52 -7.88 18.43
C GLN A 112 -0.01 -9.28 18.11
N ILE A 113 -0.78 -9.41 17.05
CA ILE A 113 -1.49 -10.64 16.69
C ILE A 113 -1.34 -10.90 15.19
N TRP A 114 -0.93 -12.12 14.86
CA TRP A 114 -1.00 -12.70 13.53
C TRP A 114 -1.07 -14.23 13.68
N GLU A 115 -1.98 -14.97 13.04
CA GLU A 115 -2.99 -14.60 12.03
C GLU A 115 -4.17 -13.74 12.56
N PRO A 116 -4.91 -13.03 11.70
CA PRO A 116 -6.01 -12.17 12.13
C PRO A 116 -7.16 -12.94 12.78
N LEU A 117 -7.60 -12.47 13.95
CA LEU A 117 -8.83 -12.95 14.57
C LEU A 117 -10.06 -12.51 13.76
N ALA A 118 -11.18 -13.24 13.89
CA ALA A 118 -12.44 -12.89 13.23
C ALA A 118 -12.89 -11.44 13.54
N ILE A 119 -12.71 -10.98 14.78
CA ILE A 119 -13.03 -9.60 15.14
C ILE A 119 -12.18 -8.57 14.38
N MET A 120 -10.92 -8.90 14.06
CA MET A 120 -10.03 -8.01 13.30
C MET A 120 -10.48 -7.91 11.85
N THR A 121 -10.83 -9.05 11.23
CA THR A 121 -11.34 -9.07 9.85
C THR A 121 -12.69 -8.35 9.74
N GLU A 122 -13.57 -8.46 10.74
CA GLU A 122 -14.81 -7.69 10.81
C GLU A 122 -14.57 -6.17 10.92
N ILE A 123 -13.62 -5.75 11.77
CA ILE A 123 -13.25 -4.33 11.92
C ILE A 123 -12.67 -3.80 10.61
N TRP A 124 -11.81 -4.58 9.95
CA TRP A 124 -11.21 -4.25 8.66
C TRP A 124 -12.24 -4.15 7.54
N ALA A 125 -13.17 -5.10 7.46
CA ALA A 125 -14.25 -5.05 6.48
C ALA A 125 -15.08 -3.77 6.62
N LYS A 126 -15.43 -3.36 7.85
CA LYS A 126 -16.09 -2.07 8.15
C LYS A 126 -15.23 -0.85 7.80
N GLY A 127 -13.93 -1.03 7.65
CA GLY A 127 -12.96 -0.02 7.20
C GLY A 127 -12.66 -0.05 5.70
N GLY A 128 -13.35 -0.88 4.91
CA GLY A 128 -13.09 -1.05 3.48
C GLY A 128 -11.87 -1.92 3.16
N VAL A 129 -11.42 -2.74 4.12
CA VAL A 129 -10.36 -3.74 3.94
C VAL A 129 -11.03 -5.10 3.86
N GLY A 130 -11.41 -5.47 2.64
CA GLY A 130 -12.01 -6.77 2.32
C GLY A 130 -10.98 -7.87 2.06
N PRO A 131 -11.44 -9.07 1.61
CA PRO A 131 -10.60 -10.24 1.39
C PRO A 131 -9.36 -9.97 0.53
N GLU A 132 -9.49 -9.22 -0.57
CA GLU A 132 -8.35 -8.94 -1.45
C GLU A 132 -7.22 -8.17 -0.78
N ARG A 133 -7.56 -7.23 0.11
CA ARG A 133 -6.55 -6.50 0.89
C ARG A 133 -5.97 -7.34 2.02
N ILE A 134 -6.75 -8.27 2.57
CA ILE A 134 -6.25 -9.26 3.52
C ILE A 134 -5.27 -10.22 2.82
N ASN A 135 -5.54 -10.63 1.59
CA ASN A 135 -4.61 -11.43 0.78
C ASN A 135 -3.27 -10.71 0.56
N VAL A 136 -3.27 -9.39 0.35
CA VAL A 136 -2.04 -8.58 0.33
C VAL A 136 -1.27 -8.74 1.64
N MET A 137 -1.94 -8.60 2.79
CA MET A 137 -1.29 -8.76 4.09
C MET A 137 -0.71 -10.17 4.24
N HIS A 138 -1.42 -11.23 3.82
CA HIS A 138 -0.89 -12.59 3.85
C HIS A 138 0.38 -12.78 3.00
N ARG A 139 0.53 -12.03 1.90
CA ARG A 139 1.73 -12.08 1.05
C ARG A 139 2.97 -11.40 1.67
N ALA A 140 2.79 -10.40 2.54
CA ALA A 140 3.91 -9.67 3.13
C ALA A 140 4.86 -10.60 3.91
N ALA A 141 6.18 -10.51 3.67
CA ALA A 141 7.14 -11.42 4.29
C ALA A 141 7.24 -11.22 5.81
N THR A 142 7.26 -9.97 6.24
CA THR A 142 7.21 -9.57 7.65
C THR A 142 5.94 -8.78 7.88
N LYS A 143 5.15 -9.20 8.86
CA LYS A 143 3.82 -8.63 9.10
C LYS A 143 3.38 -8.85 10.54
N THR A 144 2.62 -7.90 11.04
CA THR A 144 1.86 -8.06 12.28
C THR A 144 0.60 -7.22 12.18
N ALA A 145 -0.35 -7.45 13.08
CA ALA A 145 -1.46 -6.55 13.27
C ALA A 145 -1.59 -6.20 14.75
N ILE A 146 -2.01 -4.96 15.00
CA ILE A 146 -2.22 -4.45 16.35
C ILE A 146 -3.72 -4.47 16.63
N LEU A 147 -4.13 -5.17 17.68
CA LEU A 147 -5.48 -5.08 18.22
C LEU A 147 -5.43 -4.30 19.54
N THR A 148 -6.16 -3.19 19.60
CA THR A 148 -6.24 -2.36 20.80
C THR A 148 -7.62 -2.41 21.43
N ARG A 149 -7.66 -2.35 22.76
CA ARG A 149 -8.91 -2.23 23.52
C ARG A 149 -8.98 -0.82 24.11
N SER A 150 -9.95 -0.01 23.66
CA SER A 150 -10.20 1.29 24.28
C SER A 150 -10.91 1.10 25.63
N LEU A 151 -10.46 1.83 26.65
CA LEU A 151 -11.01 1.80 28.02
C LEU A 151 -12.08 2.88 28.25
N GLU A 152 -12.40 3.71 27.25
CA GLU A 152 -13.46 4.71 27.38
C GLU A 152 -14.85 4.07 27.25
N ARG A 153 -15.46 3.84 28.42
CA ARG A 153 -16.90 3.88 28.79
C ARG A 153 -17.94 3.57 27.69
N ASP A 154 -17.67 2.52 26.92
CA ASP A 154 -18.59 1.69 26.15
C ASP A 154 -17.68 0.72 25.38
N ALA A 155 -17.60 -0.54 25.82
CA ALA A 155 -16.66 -1.55 25.32
C ALA A 155 -16.86 -1.84 23.81
N ARG A 156 -16.34 -0.98 22.95
CA ARG A 156 -16.38 -1.08 21.48
C ARG A 156 -14.96 -1.03 20.93
N TRP A 157 -14.62 -1.98 20.06
CA TRP A 157 -13.30 -2.17 19.45
C TRP A 157 -12.91 -1.07 18.42
N ARG A 158 -12.60 0.16 18.82
CA ARG A 158 -12.29 1.22 17.82
C ARG A 158 -11.00 0.99 17.01
N ARG A 159 -11.18 0.66 15.73
CA ARG A 159 -10.61 1.25 14.49
C ARG A 159 -9.11 1.59 14.42
N LEU A 160 -8.23 0.82 15.03
CA LEU A 160 -6.81 0.88 14.70
C LEU A 160 -6.15 -0.49 14.65
N CYS A 161 -6.69 -1.35 13.78
CA CYS A 161 -5.93 -2.46 13.24
C CYS A 161 -5.23 -1.97 11.98
N ARG A 162 -3.99 -1.50 12.12
CA ARG A 162 -3.08 -1.34 10.98
C ARG A 162 -2.25 -2.62 10.88
N ALA A 163 -2.24 -3.22 9.70
CA ALA A 163 -1.15 -4.11 9.35
C ALA A 163 0.07 -3.22 9.10
N ALA A 164 1.17 -3.55 9.77
CA ALA A 164 2.49 -2.97 9.53
C ALA A 164 3.32 -4.00 8.76
#